data_AF-A0A7W1DFG3-F1
#
_entry.id   AF-A0A7W1DFG3-F1
#
_cell.length_a   1.000
_cell.length_b   1.000
_cell.length_c   1.000
_cell.angle_alpha   90.00
_cell.angle_beta   90.00
_cell.angle_gamma   90.00
#
_symmetry.space_group_name_H-M   'P 1'
#
loop_
_entity.id
_entity.type
_entity.pdbx_description
1 polymer ?
#
loop_
_entity_poly.entity_id
_entity_poly.type
_entity_poly.pdbx_seq_one_letter_code
_entity_poly.pdbx_strand_id
1 'polypeptide(L)'
;MVGKAPSTISTAQELFPQDSATLSANAGGTPTGTVNFYLFATSDCSGDPVYTEENVNLSNGTANTNNTEFSVDAANDGDYKWVVEYGGDDTHDGVTSECGKETFTATIDDGTTN
;
A
#
# COMPACT_ATOMS: atom_id res chain seq x y z
N MET A 1 -12.32 -49.22 -25.23
CA MET A 1 -12.19 -48.34 -24.04
C MET A 1 -11.20 -47.24 -24.42
N VAL A 2 -11.62 -45.98 -24.55
CA VAL A 2 -10.66 -44.87 -24.69
C VAL A 2 -10.32 -44.36 -23.30
N GLY A 3 -9.05 -44.49 -22.89
CA GLY A 3 -8.59 -43.97 -21.60
C GLY A 3 -8.51 -42.45 -21.65
N LYS A 4 -9.04 -41.77 -20.64
CA LYS A 4 -8.84 -40.32 -20.51
C LYS A 4 -7.41 -40.06 -20.03
N ALA A 5 -6.73 -39.08 -20.64
CA ALA A 5 -5.46 -38.59 -20.14
C ALA A 5 -5.65 -37.84 -18.81
N PRO A 6 -4.67 -37.86 -17.89
CA PRO A 6 -4.71 -37.05 -16.68
C PRO A 6 -4.56 -35.55 -17.01
N SER A 7 -5.19 -34.70 -16.21
CA SER A 7 -5.05 -33.23 -16.27
C SER A 7 -4.33 -32.72 -15.04
N THR A 8 -3.62 -31.61 -15.17
CA THR A 8 -3.05 -30.82 -14.06
C THR A 8 -3.59 -29.40 -14.09
N ILE A 9 -3.63 -28.74 -12.93
CA ILE A 9 -4.03 -27.34 -12.75
C ILE A 9 -3.00 -26.66 -11.84
N SER A 10 -2.73 -25.38 -12.09
CA SER A 10 -1.92 -24.51 -11.23
C SER A 10 -2.66 -23.20 -11.03
N THR A 11 -2.40 -22.52 -9.92
CA THR A 11 -2.91 -21.18 -9.60
C THR A 11 -1.73 -20.23 -9.38
N ALA A 12 -1.97 -18.92 -9.52
CA ALA A 12 -1.04 -17.87 -9.16
C ALA A 12 -1.82 -16.73 -8.50
N GLN A 13 -1.47 -16.33 -7.29
CA GLN A 13 -2.12 -15.23 -6.58
C GLN A 13 -1.34 -13.92 -6.76
N GLU A 14 -2.08 -12.83 -6.97
CA GLU A 14 -1.54 -11.47 -6.88
C GLU A 14 -2.34 -10.68 -5.84
N LEU A 15 -1.63 -9.99 -4.94
CA LEU A 15 -2.21 -9.08 -3.95
C LEU A 15 -1.85 -7.64 -4.32
N PHE A 16 -2.81 -6.72 -4.28
CA PHE A 16 -2.55 -5.29 -4.47
C PHE A 16 -2.67 -4.57 -3.13
N PRO A 17 -1.55 -4.14 -2.50
CA PRO A 17 -1.59 -3.40 -1.25
C PRO A 17 -2.37 -2.10 -1.38
N GLN A 18 -3.20 -1.80 -0.37
CA GLN A 18 -3.96 -0.55 -0.26
C GLN A 18 -3.77 0.04 1.15
N ASP A 19 -4.00 1.34 1.26
CA ASP A 19 -3.93 2.10 2.50
C ASP A 19 -5.02 3.20 2.60
N SER A 20 -5.26 3.68 3.81
CA SER A 20 -6.19 4.76 4.13
C SER A 20 -5.60 5.68 5.20
N ALA A 21 -5.53 6.97 4.90
CA ALA A 21 -5.06 7.99 5.84
C ALA A 21 -6.23 8.85 6.32
N THR A 22 -6.31 9.11 7.62
CA THR A 22 -7.25 10.07 8.22
C THR A 22 -6.49 11.16 8.97
N LEU A 23 -6.70 12.40 8.55
CA LEU A 23 -6.12 13.60 9.13
C LEU A 23 -7.18 14.31 9.96
N SER A 24 -6.76 14.77 11.14
CA SER A 24 -7.59 15.56 12.04
C SER A 24 -6.76 16.64 12.70
N ALA A 25 -7.39 17.78 12.98
CA ALA A 25 -6.78 18.89 13.67
C ALA A 25 -7.69 19.36 14.81
N ASN A 26 -7.08 19.91 15.86
CA ASN A 26 -7.79 20.44 17.03
C ASN A 26 -8.31 21.89 16.82
N ALA A 27 -7.85 22.56 15.76
CA ALA A 27 -8.23 23.90 15.34
C ALA A 27 -8.04 24.01 13.81
N GLY A 28 -8.50 25.10 13.18
CA GLY A 28 -8.34 25.32 11.74
C GLY A 28 -9.41 24.63 10.87
N GLY A 29 -10.04 23.58 11.38
CA GLY A 29 -11.11 22.85 10.70
C GLY A 29 -10.66 21.44 10.31
N THR A 30 -11.26 20.90 9.26
CA THR A 30 -10.82 19.62 8.68
C THR A 30 -9.70 19.88 7.66
N PRO A 31 -8.56 19.18 7.73
CA PRO A 31 -7.50 19.31 6.73
C PRO A 31 -7.99 19.05 5.30
N THR A 32 -7.49 19.85 4.36
CA THR A 32 -7.86 19.83 2.93
C THR A 32 -6.63 19.67 2.03
N GLY A 33 -6.85 19.47 0.74
CA GLY A 33 -5.78 19.27 -0.23
C GLY A 33 -5.52 17.79 -0.51
N THR A 34 -4.25 17.42 -0.63
CA THR A 34 -3.82 16.10 -1.05
C THR A 34 -2.78 15.52 -0.11
N VAL A 35 -2.67 14.20 -0.12
CA VAL A 35 -1.57 13.45 0.51
C VAL A 35 -0.84 12.60 -0.53
N ASN A 36 0.38 12.22 -0.23
CA ASN A 36 1.15 11.25 -1.00
C ASN A 36 1.34 9.98 -0.15
N PHE A 37 1.16 8.82 -0.77
CA PHE A 37 1.39 7.51 -0.16
C PHE A 37 2.65 6.88 -0.75
N TYR A 38 3.49 6.32 0.11
CA TYR A 38 4.74 5.65 -0.25
C TYR A 38 4.77 4.27 0.40
N LEU A 39 4.92 3.22 -0.40
CA LEU A 39 5.08 1.85 0.08
C LEU A 39 6.55 1.47 0.08
N PHE A 40 7.05 1.03 1.22
CA PHE A 40 8.42 0.56 1.39
C PHE A 40 8.45 -0.93 1.70
N ALA A 41 9.44 -1.62 1.14
CA ALA A 41 9.82 -2.99 1.52
C ALA A 41 11.02 -3.01 2.51
N THR A 42 11.48 -1.84 2.93
CA THR A 42 12.56 -1.69 3.91
C THR A 42 11.99 -1.49 5.32
N SER A 43 12.68 -1.99 6.32
CA SER A 43 12.21 -1.95 7.71
C SER A 43 12.22 -0.54 8.32
N ASP A 44 13.03 0.37 7.78
CA ASP A 44 13.19 1.76 8.24
C ASP A 44 12.63 2.80 7.25
N CYS A 45 11.90 2.36 6.22
CA CYS A 45 11.35 3.20 5.15
C CYS A 45 12.40 4.10 4.49
N SER A 46 13.65 3.61 4.41
CA SER A 46 14.73 4.27 3.70
C SER A 46 14.84 3.77 2.25
N GLY A 47 15.54 4.54 1.41
CA GLY A 47 15.72 4.24 0.00
C GLY A 47 14.51 4.63 -0.85
N ASP A 48 14.40 4.03 -2.03
CA ASP A 48 13.28 4.29 -2.95
C ASP A 48 12.08 3.42 -2.54
N PRO A 49 10.85 3.98 -2.53
CA PRO A 49 9.64 3.20 -2.31
C PRO A 49 9.41 2.23 -3.49
N VAL A 50 8.83 1.07 -3.19
CA VAL A 50 8.44 0.08 -4.22
C VAL A 50 7.17 0.50 -4.97
N TYR A 51 6.37 1.38 -4.36
CA TYR A 51 5.19 1.97 -4.97
C TYR A 51 4.92 3.35 -4.39
N THR A 52 4.41 4.26 -5.21
CA THR A 52 4.04 5.62 -4.80
C THR A 52 2.71 6.00 -5.44
N GLU A 53 1.82 6.61 -4.67
CA GLU A 53 0.59 7.22 -5.15
C GLU A 53 0.53 8.68 -4.68
N GLU A 54 0.78 9.61 -5.58
CA GLU A 54 0.85 11.04 -5.26
C GLU A 54 -0.46 11.77 -5.54
N ASN A 55 -0.64 12.91 -4.87
CA ASN A 55 -1.77 13.83 -5.07
C ASN A 55 -3.14 13.18 -4.81
N VAL A 56 -3.23 12.28 -3.84
CA VAL A 56 -4.48 11.64 -3.44
C VAL A 56 -5.32 12.64 -2.66
N ASN A 57 -6.51 12.97 -3.17
CA ASN A 57 -7.38 13.99 -2.59
C ASN A 57 -7.94 13.58 -1.23
N LEU A 58 -7.92 14.52 -0.28
CA LEU A 58 -8.66 14.40 0.96
C LEU A 58 -10.16 14.62 0.71
N SER A 59 -10.98 13.72 1.23
CA SER A 59 -12.42 13.84 1.32
C SER A 59 -12.82 13.77 2.79
N ASN A 60 -13.25 14.91 3.34
CA ASN A 60 -13.55 15.07 4.77
C ASN A 60 -12.41 14.60 5.71
N GLY A 61 -11.16 14.93 5.34
CA GLY A 61 -9.97 14.58 6.11
C GLY A 61 -9.46 13.16 5.86
N THR A 62 -10.09 12.38 4.98
CA THR A 62 -9.65 11.02 4.65
C THR A 62 -9.18 10.91 3.20
N ALA A 63 -8.09 10.17 2.97
CA ALA A 63 -7.61 9.79 1.65
C ALA A 63 -7.43 8.27 1.60
N ASN A 64 -7.70 7.65 0.45
CA ASN A 64 -7.56 6.20 0.25
C ASN A 64 -6.78 5.97 -1.04
N THR A 65 -5.86 5.01 -1.02
CA THR A 65 -5.16 4.58 -2.23
C THR A 65 -6.12 3.86 -3.19
N ASN A 66 -5.74 3.82 -4.46
CA ASN A 66 -6.37 2.97 -5.47
C ASN A 66 -5.29 2.29 -6.32
N ASN A 67 -4.38 1.59 -5.65
CA ASN A 67 -3.26 0.92 -6.29
C ASN A 67 -3.75 -0.20 -7.22
N THR A 68 -3.40 -0.08 -8.50
CA THR A 68 -3.60 -1.13 -9.51
C THR A 68 -2.31 -1.47 -10.26
N GLU A 69 -1.18 -0.94 -9.82
CA GLU A 69 0.10 -0.99 -10.55
C GLU A 69 1.15 -1.84 -9.86
N PHE A 70 1.13 -1.89 -8.52
CA PHE A 70 2.03 -2.72 -7.74
C PHE A 70 1.28 -3.89 -7.10
N SER A 71 1.70 -5.10 -7.42
CA SER A 71 1.24 -6.32 -6.79
C SER A 71 2.37 -7.11 -6.12
N VAL A 72 1.97 -7.88 -5.12
CA VAL A 72 2.78 -8.87 -4.43
C VAL A 72 2.36 -10.26 -4.89
N ASP A 73 3.33 -11.03 -5.36
CA ASP A 73 3.22 -12.43 -5.75
C ASP A 73 4.21 -13.28 -4.93
N ALA A 74 4.35 -14.57 -5.26
CA ALA A 74 5.28 -15.46 -4.55
C ALA A 74 6.76 -15.09 -4.69
N ALA A 75 7.14 -14.30 -5.70
CA ALA A 75 8.54 -13.95 -5.97
C ALA A 75 8.99 -12.71 -5.18
N ASN A 76 8.07 -11.89 -4.70
CA ASN A 76 8.36 -10.67 -3.95
C ASN A 76 7.56 -10.57 -2.64
N ASP A 77 7.10 -11.69 -2.09
CA ASP A 77 6.43 -11.70 -0.79
C ASP A 77 7.33 -11.17 0.35
N GLY A 78 6.72 -10.65 1.42
CA GLY A 78 7.46 -10.03 2.50
C GLY A 78 6.72 -8.98 3.31
N ASP A 79 7.50 -8.21 4.07
CA ASP A 79 7.03 -7.14 4.94
C ASP A 79 7.03 -5.79 4.22
N TYR A 80 5.94 -5.07 4.38
CA TYR A 80 5.72 -3.78 3.75
C TYR A 80 5.18 -2.74 4.73
N LYS A 81 5.54 -1.47 4.48
CA LYS A 81 5.18 -0.34 5.32
C LYS A 81 4.75 0.84 4.46
N TRP A 82 3.61 1.42 4.81
CA TRP A 82 3.15 2.67 4.22
C TRP A 82 3.66 3.87 5.02
N VAL A 83 4.08 4.90 4.29
CA VAL A 83 4.33 6.24 4.81
C VAL A 83 3.44 7.20 4.04
N VAL A 84 2.79 8.11 4.76
CA VAL A 84 1.87 9.09 4.19
C VAL A 84 2.40 10.48 4.50
N GLU A 85 2.51 11.31 3.47
CA GLU A 85 2.92 12.70 3.61
C GLU A 85 1.77 13.64 3.25
N TYR A 86 1.53 14.59 4.14
CA TYR A 86 0.66 15.72 3.92
C TYR A 86 1.51 17.00 3.84
N GLY A 87 1.42 17.72 2.73
CA GLY A 87 2.17 18.96 2.52
C GLY A 87 1.67 20.17 3.32
N GLY A 88 0.51 20.05 3.98
CA GLY A 88 -0.17 21.17 4.63
C GLY A 88 -1.21 21.83 3.72
N ASP A 89 -1.99 22.75 4.30
CA ASP A 89 -2.88 23.68 3.60
C ASP A 89 -2.76 25.09 4.20
N ASP A 90 -3.66 26.00 3.82
CA ASP A 90 -3.66 27.40 4.30
C ASP A 90 -3.75 27.54 5.84
N THR A 91 -4.25 26.50 6.53
CA THR A 91 -4.56 26.53 7.97
C THR A 91 -3.92 25.40 8.77
N HIS A 92 -3.33 24.39 8.11
CA HIS A 92 -2.72 23.23 8.73
C HIS A 92 -1.29 23.04 8.23
N ASP A 93 -0.37 22.81 9.17
CA ASP A 93 1.01 22.46 8.83
C ASP A 93 1.08 21.06 8.18
N GLY A 94 2.13 20.85 7.40
CA GLY A 94 2.45 19.54 6.85
C GLY A 94 2.84 18.54 7.94
N VAL A 95 2.56 17.26 7.68
CA VAL A 95 2.90 16.16 8.58
C VAL A 95 3.18 14.89 7.78
N THR A 96 4.17 14.12 8.22
CA THR A 96 4.49 12.80 7.67
C THR A 96 4.23 11.75 8.74
N SER A 97 3.63 10.62 8.37
CA SER A 97 3.46 9.50 9.30
C SER A 97 4.80 8.88 9.70
N GLU A 98 4.86 8.34 10.91
CA GLU A 98 6.03 7.58 11.36
C GLU A 98 6.17 6.29 10.54
N CYS A 99 7.40 5.96 10.13
CA CYS A 99 7.67 4.68 9.47
C CYS A 99 7.26 3.51 10.37
N GLY A 100 6.50 2.57 9.82
CA GLY A 100 6.04 1.39 10.56
C GLY A 100 4.94 1.69 11.58
N LYS A 101 4.32 2.89 11.52
CA LYS A 101 3.05 3.14 12.22
C LYS A 101 2.00 2.09 11.87
N GLU A 102 2.02 1.66 10.61
CA GLU A 102 1.33 0.47 10.13
C GLU A 102 2.34 -0.45 9.44
N THR A 103 2.14 -1.75 9.56
CA THR A 103 2.98 -2.77 8.91
C THR A 103 2.07 -3.92 8.53
N PHE A 104 2.24 -4.45 7.32
CA PHE A 104 1.61 -5.69 6.90
C PHE A 104 2.64 -6.64 6.30
N THR A 105 2.37 -7.93 6.45
CA THR A 105 3.14 -9.00 5.82
C THR A 105 2.26 -9.66 4.78
N ALA A 106 2.74 -9.72 3.54
CA ALA A 106 2.13 -10.52 2.49
C ALA A 106 2.92 -11.81 2.32
N THR A 107 2.22 -12.94 2.34
CA THR A 107 2.81 -14.26 2.08
C THR A 107 1.97 -14.91 1.00
N ILE A 108 2.62 -15.27 -0.11
CA ILE A 108 1.97 -15.84 -1.28
C ILE A 108 2.60 -17.20 -1.56
N ASP A 109 1.80 -18.26 -1.50
CA ASP A 109 2.21 -19.63 -1.79
C ASP A 109 1.39 -20.16 -2.97
N ASP A 110 2.03 -20.25 -4.14
CA ASP A 110 1.41 -20.75 -5.37
C ASP A 110 1.46 -22.30 -5.47
N GLY A 111 1.89 -22.99 -4.41
CA GLY A 111 1.95 -24.46 -4.35
C GLY A 111 3.04 -25.08 -5.23
N THR A 112 3.95 -24.26 -5.78
CA THR A 112 5.15 -24.72 -6.47
C THR A 112 6.26 -24.92 -5.44
N THR A 113 6.50 -26.18 -5.07
CA THR A 113 7.74 -26.53 -4.37
C THR A 113 8.91 -26.25 -5.31
N ASN A 114 9.83 -25.37 -4.90
CA ASN A 114 11.16 -25.24 -5.52
C ASN A 114 11.96 -26.54 -5.38
#